data_AF-A0A6J4RWP8-F1
#
_entry.id   AF-A0A6J4RWP8-F1
#
_cell.length_a   1.000
_cell.length_b   1.000
_cell.length_c   1.000
_cell.angle_alpha   90.00
_cell.angle_beta   90.00
_cell.angle_gamma   90.00
#
_symmetry.space_group_name_H-M   'P 1'
#
loop_
_entity.id
_entity.type
_entity.pdbx_description
1 polymer ?
#
loop_
_entity_poly.entity_id
_entity_poly.type
_entity_poly.pdbx_seq_one_letter_code
_entity_poly.pdbx_strand_id
1 'polypeptide(L)'
;MSATARIQRGTIALAALVAAGALAGPARAATPSDAYPSPQAVAANAEFLVQVPAPPGGAGAVCVIDTGVTPLPDTASQIVERVAIDGGTPDDIYHRPEDPHSGHGSFVASTIASQIDGRGSAGIWPAAKIISVRVFSRPDRGATPGQYNTAISECTRRARTHAVRVINISLGGSGATGYELQRLEDRTITARNDHNLNVV
;
A
#
# COMPACT_ATOMS: atom_id res chain seq x y z
N MET A 1 17.17 -23.57 89.85
CA MET A 1 18.02 -22.38 89.99
C MET A 1 18.74 -22.22 88.65
N SER A 2 18.19 -21.42 87.72
CA SER A 2 18.60 -20.03 87.41
C SER A 2 20.12 -19.89 87.25
N ALA A 3 20.73 -19.30 86.21
CA ALA A 3 20.39 -18.64 84.95
C ALA A 3 21.72 -18.75 84.13
N THR A 4 21.93 -18.38 82.86
CA THR A 4 21.69 -17.11 82.18
C THR A 4 22.23 -17.26 80.76
N ALA A 5 21.57 -16.63 79.79
CA ALA A 5 21.93 -16.63 78.38
C ALA A 5 23.25 -15.89 78.07
N ARG A 6 23.94 -16.32 76.99
CA ARG A 6 24.74 -15.40 76.18
C ARG A 6 24.48 -15.64 74.70
N ILE A 7 23.83 -14.64 74.12
CA ILE A 7 23.53 -14.45 72.71
C ILE A 7 24.84 -14.11 72.01
N GLN A 8 25.19 -14.86 70.96
CA GLN A 8 26.15 -14.38 69.97
C GLN A 8 25.47 -14.34 68.61
N ARG A 9 25.43 -13.12 68.08
CA ARG A 9 24.74 -12.69 66.86
C ARG A 9 25.45 -13.27 65.64
N GLY A 10 24.73 -14.05 64.85
CA GLY A 10 25.11 -14.44 63.50
C GLY A 10 24.01 -14.08 62.51
N THR A 11 23.97 -12.82 62.09
CA THR A 11 23.44 -12.43 60.77
C THR A 11 24.41 -13.02 59.72
N ILE A 12 24.01 -13.56 58.57
CA ILE A 12 23.36 -12.87 57.47
C ILE A 12 22.65 -13.90 56.56
N ALA A 13 21.35 -13.63 56.36
CA ALA A 13 20.47 -13.88 55.22
C ALA A 13 20.86 -14.94 54.17
N LEU A 14 20.08 -16.03 54.17
CA LEU A 14 19.81 -16.85 52.99
C LEU A 14 18.86 -16.05 52.08
N ALA A 15 19.39 -15.29 51.12
CA ALA A 15 18.56 -14.61 50.13
C ALA A 15 18.07 -15.65 49.10
N ALA A 16 16.80 -16.03 49.21
CA ALA A 16 16.11 -16.85 48.23
C ALA A 16 16.11 -16.12 46.87
N LEU A 17 16.67 -16.76 45.84
CA LEU A 17 16.42 -16.38 44.45
C LEU A 17 14.94 -16.61 44.15
N VAL A 18 14.13 -15.55 44.20
CA VAL A 18 12.82 -15.54 43.54
C VAL A 18 13.09 -15.30 42.07
N ALA A 19 13.07 -16.38 41.28
CA ALA A 19 12.99 -16.29 39.83
C ALA A 19 11.63 -15.68 39.47
N ALA A 20 11.59 -14.35 39.30
CA ALA A 20 10.48 -13.68 38.64
C ALA A 20 10.49 -14.10 37.17
N GLY A 21 9.78 -15.19 36.86
CA GLY A 21 9.46 -15.57 35.49
C GLY A 21 8.62 -14.46 34.88
N ALA A 22 9.25 -13.57 34.14
CA ALA A 22 8.55 -12.69 33.22
C ALA A 22 7.95 -13.56 32.12
N LEU A 23 6.70 -14.00 32.33
CA LEU A 23 5.82 -14.42 31.24
C LEU A 23 5.48 -13.16 30.43
N ALA A 24 6.45 -12.69 29.66
CA ALA A 24 6.17 -11.86 28.50
C ALA A 24 5.45 -12.78 27.51
N GLY A 25 4.12 -12.83 27.58
CA GLY A 25 3.33 -13.32 26.47
C GLY A 25 3.76 -12.56 25.20
N PRO A 26 3.63 -13.15 23.99
CA PRO A 26 3.97 -12.44 22.78
C PRO A 26 3.22 -11.12 22.81
N ALA A 27 3.95 -10.01 22.84
CA ALA A 27 3.36 -8.72 22.58
C ALA A 27 2.72 -8.87 21.20
N ARG A 28 1.38 -8.90 21.15
CA ARG A 28 0.67 -8.61 19.92
C ARG A 28 1.28 -7.28 19.48
N ALA A 29 1.97 -7.25 18.35
CA ALA A 29 2.30 -5.99 17.71
C ALA A 29 0.98 -5.22 17.70
N ALA A 30 0.93 -4.09 18.40
CA ALA A 30 -0.19 -3.19 18.28
C ALA A 30 -0.25 -2.91 16.78
N THR A 31 -1.27 -3.45 16.11
CA THR A 31 -1.60 -3.03 14.75
C THR A 31 -1.64 -1.52 14.84
N PRO A 32 -0.75 -0.79 14.14
CA PRO A 32 -0.80 0.66 14.15
C PRO A 32 -2.26 1.03 13.89
N SER A 33 -2.89 1.68 14.87
CA SER A 33 -4.19 2.31 14.65
C SER A 33 -3.99 3.21 13.44
N ASP A 34 -4.81 3.06 12.40
CA ASP A 34 -4.72 3.75 11.11
C ASP A 34 -3.86 4.99 11.24
N ALA A 35 -2.58 4.92 10.81
CA ALA A 35 -1.71 6.09 10.93
C ALA A 35 -2.40 7.22 10.19
N TYR A 36 -3.00 8.13 10.94
CA TYR A 36 -3.97 9.10 10.47
C TYR A 36 -3.61 10.48 11.06
N PRO A 37 -3.34 11.48 10.22
CA PRO A 37 -3.12 11.35 8.77
C PRO A 37 -1.91 10.46 8.48
N SER A 38 -1.90 9.77 7.34
CA SER A 38 -0.72 8.98 6.98
C SER A 38 0.48 9.89 6.70
N PRO A 39 1.72 9.43 6.92
CA PRO A 39 2.91 10.24 6.61
C PRO A 39 2.92 10.78 5.17
N GLN A 40 2.37 10.02 4.22
CA GLN A 40 2.24 10.41 2.82
C GLN A 40 1.22 11.55 2.65
N ALA A 41 0.09 11.50 3.36
CA ALA A 41 -0.89 12.59 3.36
C ALA A 41 -0.29 13.88 3.94
N VAL A 42 0.48 13.76 5.03
CA VAL A 42 1.19 14.91 5.64
C VAL A 42 2.23 15.48 4.68
N ALA A 43 3.06 14.64 4.07
CA ALA A 43 4.09 15.07 3.12
C ALA A 43 3.49 15.79 1.88
N ALA A 44 2.27 15.41 1.49
CA ALA A 44 1.55 16.04 0.38
C ALA A 44 0.72 17.28 0.78
N ASN A 45 0.68 17.65 2.07
CA ASN A 45 -0.27 18.63 2.62
C ASN A 45 -1.74 18.31 2.24
N ALA A 46 -2.07 17.01 2.26
CA ALA A 46 -3.32 16.43 1.77
C ALA A 46 -4.15 15.80 2.90
N GLU A 47 -3.81 16.07 4.16
CA GLU A 47 -4.46 15.50 5.35
C GLU A 47 -5.96 15.79 5.40
N PHE A 48 -6.41 16.86 4.74
CA PHE A 48 -7.82 17.21 4.67
C PHE A 48 -8.63 16.25 3.79
N LEU A 49 -8.02 15.59 2.80
CA LEU A 49 -8.75 14.79 1.79
C LEU A 49 -9.52 13.61 2.38
N VAL A 50 -8.99 13.02 3.44
CA VAL A 50 -9.65 11.94 4.19
C VAL A 50 -11.02 12.32 4.76
N GLN A 51 -11.28 13.61 4.97
CA GLN A 51 -12.57 14.14 5.46
C GLN A 51 -13.42 14.69 4.31
N VAL A 52 -12.86 14.84 3.11
CA VAL A 52 -13.56 15.38 1.96
C VAL A 52 -14.45 14.29 1.36
N PRO A 53 -15.78 14.50 1.33
CA PRO A 53 -16.68 13.55 0.68
C PRO A 53 -16.39 13.50 -0.81
N ALA A 54 -16.84 12.42 -1.46
CA ALA A 54 -16.83 12.35 -2.91
C ALA A 54 -17.56 13.56 -3.53
N PRO A 55 -17.03 14.15 -4.62
CA PRO A 55 -17.72 15.23 -5.31
C PRO A 55 -19.04 14.74 -5.93
N PRO A 56 -19.94 15.67 -6.33
CA PRO A 56 -21.11 15.31 -7.14
C PRO A 56 -20.70 14.50 -8.37
N GLY A 57 -21.36 13.36 -8.61
CA GLY A 57 -20.96 12.39 -9.63
C GLY A 57 -20.10 11.24 -9.11
N GLY A 58 -19.76 11.23 -7.81
CA GLY A 58 -19.05 10.14 -7.15
C GLY A 58 -17.54 10.32 -7.14
N ALA A 59 -16.85 9.42 -6.44
CA ALA A 59 -15.40 9.41 -6.40
C ALA A 59 -14.84 8.94 -7.75
N GLY A 60 -13.80 9.62 -8.24
CA GLY A 60 -13.06 9.18 -9.41
C GLY A 60 -12.21 7.95 -9.11
N ALA A 61 -11.82 7.25 -10.18
CA ALA A 61 -10.85 6.16 -10.08
C ALA A 61 -9.42 6.63 -10.40
N VAL A 62 -8.46 6.07 -9.69
CA VAL A 62 -7.03 6.08 -10.03
C VAL A 62 -6.69 4.73 -10.66
N CYS A 63 -6.20 4.76 -11.89
CA CYS A 63 -5.68 3.58 -12.57
C CYS A 63 -4.20 3.40 -12.21
N VAL A 64 -3.89 2.38 -11.43
CA VAL A 64 -2.55 2.03 -10.95
C VAL A 64 -1.91 1.06 -11.94
N ILE A 65 -0.94 1.56 -12.71
CA ILE A 65 -0.10 0.76 -13.60
C ILE A 65 1.14 0.33 -12.82
N ASP A 66 1.17 -0.93 -12.38
CA ASP A 66 2.21 -1.42 -11.48
C ASP A 66 2.44 -2.94 -11.61
N THR A 67 2.89 -3.56 -10.54
CA THR A 67 3.21 -4.98 -10.34
C THR A 67 1.97 -5.84 -10.08
N GLY A 68 0.78 -5.23 -10.12
CA GLY A 68 -0.50 -5.82 -9.76
C GLY A 68 -0.98 -5.30 -8.41
N VAL A 69 -2.19 -5.67 -8.02
CA VAL A 69 -2.73 -5.30 -6.70
C VAL A 69 -3.39 -6.52 -6.11
N THR A 70 -2.87 -6.99 -4.99
CA THR A 70 -3.52 -7.99 -4.16
C THR A 70 -4.53 -7.29 -3.23
N PRO A 71 -5.82 -7.68 -3.21
CA PRO A 71 -6.79 -7.07 -2.32
C PRO A 71 -6.43 -7.31 -0.86
N LEU A 72 -6.16 -6.23 -0.13
CA LEU A 72 -5.90 -6.23 1.31
C LEU A 72 -7.17 -5.89 2.10
N PRO A 73 -7.28 -6.25 3.39
CA PRO A 73 -8.48 -6.01 4.20
C PRO A 73 -9.00 -4.56 4.16
N ASP A 74 -8.09 -3.59 4.17
CA ASP A 74 -8.35 -2.15 4.19
C ASP A 74 -8.45 -1.52 2.79
N THR A 75 -8.09 -2.22 1.71
CA THR A 75 -8.10 -1.66 0.33
C THR A 75 -9.10 -2.36 -0.59
N ALA A 76 -9.49 -3.61 -0.28
CA ALA A 76 -10.29 -4.45 -1.17
C ALA A 76 -11.62 -3.80 -1.62
N SER A 77 -12.28 -3.05 -0.74
CA SER A 77 -13.55 -2.38 -1.03
C SER A 77 -13.44 -1.22 -2.03
N GLN A 78 -12.22 -0.69 -2.25
CA GLN A 78 -11.97 0.40 -3.19
C GLN A 78 -11.50 -0.10 -4.57
N ILE A 79 -11.11 -1.36 -4.69
CA ILE A 79 -10.69 -1.96 -5.96
C ILE A 79 -11.93 -2.30 -6.79
N VAL A 80 -12.15 -1.56 -7.88
CA VAL A 80 -13.33 -1.75 -8.74
C VAL A 80 -13.03 -2.62 -9.96
N GLU A 81 -11.78 -2.68 -10.40
CA GLU A 81 -11.36 -3.58 -11.48
C GLU A 81 -9.85 -3.87 -11.37
N ARG A 82 -9.44 -5.06 -11.84
CA ARG A 82 -8.04 -5.41 -11.97
C ARG A 82 -7.81 -6.22 -13.25
N VAL A 83 -6.71 -5.94 -13.95
CA VAL A 83 -6.32 -6.66 -15.16
C VAL A 83 -4.82 -6.91 -15.18
N ALA A 84 -4.42 -8.03 -15.76
CA ALA A 84 -3.03 -8.39 -16.00
C ALA A 84 -2.78 -8.45 -17.50
N ILE A 85 -2.00 -7.51 -18.04
CA ILE A 85 -1.72 -7.46 -19.49
C ILE A 85 -0.61 -8.41 -19.90
N ASP A 86 0.07 -9.01 -18.92
CA ASP A 86 1.11 -10.02 -19.09
C ASP A 86 0.54 -11.46 -19.13
N GLY A 87 -0.78 -11.63 -18.96
CA GLY A 87 -1.48 -12.91 -19.07
C GLY A 87 -1.52 -13.76 -17.80
N GLY A 88 -0.98 -13.30 -16.68
CA GLY A 88 -1.12 -13.98 -15.39
C GLY A 88 -2.30 -13.47 -14.55
N THR A 89 -2.26 -13.68 -13.24
CA THR A 89 -3.31 -13.23 -12.30
C THR A 89 -3.27 -11.71 -12.12
N PRO A 90 -4.35 -11.01 -11.74
CA PRO A 90 -4.28 -9.58 -11.44
C PRO A 90 -3.55 -9.21 -10.14
N ASP A 91 -3.13 -10.22 -9.37
CA ASP A 91 -2.48 -10.05 -8.08
C ASP A 91 -1.06 -9.49 -8.23
N ASP A 92 -0.62 -8.83 -7.17
CA ASP A 92 0.72 -8.26 -7.09
C ASP A 92 1.76 -9.37 -7.02
N ILE A 93 2.71 -9.35 -7.96
CA ILE A 93 3.73 -10.39 -8.10
C ILE A 93 4.75 -10.43 -6.97
N TYR A 94 4.83 -9.37 -6.16
CA TYR A 94 5.72 -9.32 -5.00
C TYR A 94 4.99 -9.57 -3.69
N HIS A 95 3.67 -9.78 -3.73
CA HIS A 95 2.90 -10.04 -2.52
C HIS A 95 3.21 -11.41 -1.94
N ARG A 96 3.31 -11.44 -0.61
CA ARG A 96 3.52 -12.59 0.25
C ARG A 96 2.40 -12.62 1.28
N PRO A 97 1.58 -13.69 1.33
CA PRO A 97 0.45 -13.77 2.26
C PRO A 97 0.82 -13.57 3.74
N GLU A 98 2.05 -13.94 4.11
CA GLU A 98 2.59 -13.80 5.46
C GLU A 98 3.10 -12.39 5.79
N ASP A 99 3.27 -11.52 4.80
CA ASP A 99 3.76 -10.15 4.95
C ASP A 99 2.79 -9.16 4.28
N PRO A 100 1.85 -8.54 5.03
CA PRO A 100 0.89 -7.61 4.45
C PRO A 100 1.53 -6.31 3.93
N HIS A 101 2.82 -6.06 4.21
CA HIS A 101 3.57 -4.92 3.69
C HIS A 101 4.33 -5.24 2.41
N SER A 102 4.24 -6.48 1.92
CA SER A 102 4.80 -6.89 0.65
C SER A 102 3.87 -6.58 -0.52
N GLY A 103 4.45 -6.36 -1.69
CA GLY A 103 3.74 -5.97 -2.90
C GLY A 103 3.87 -4.48 -3.17
N HIS A 104 4.51 -4.14 -4.30
CA HIS A 104 4.74 -2.74 -4.66
C HIS A 104 3.43 -2.05 -5.08
N GLY A 105 2.68 -2.67 -5.99
CA GLY A 105 1.43 -2.08 -6.48
C GLY A 105 0.32 -2.10 -5.43
N SER A 106 0.32 -3.12 -4.56
CA SER A 106 -0.58 -3.18 -3.41
C SER A 106 -0.31 -2.05 -2.44
N PHE A 107 0.97 -1.75 -2.14
CA PHE A 107 1.36 -0.61 -1.31
C PHE A 107 0.98 0.74 -1.95
N VAL A 108 1.16 0.89 -3.27
CA VAL A 108 0.73 2.08 -4.01
C VAL A 108 -0.79 2.26 -3.91
N ALA A 109 -1.57 1.20 -4.13
CA ALA A 109 -3.03 1.25 -4.03
C ALA A 109 -3.52 1.59 -2.61
N SER A 110 -2.89 1.01 -1.59
CA SER A 110 -3.16 1.33 -0.18
C SER A 110 -2.85 2.80 0.14
N THR A 111 -1.72 3.32 -0.34
CA THR A 111 -1.36 4.74 -0.17
C THR A 111 -2.43 5.67 -0.76
N ILE A 112 -3.08 5.27 -1.85
CA ILE A 112 -4.14 6.07 -2.47
C ILE A 112 -5.44 5.98 -1.67
N ALA A 113 -5.91 4.77 -1.36
CA ALA A 113 -7.32 4.54 -1.00
C ALA A 113 -7.58 3.57 0.17
N SER A 114 -6.57 3.16 0.95
CA SER A 114 -6.82 2.37 2.16
C SER A 114 -7.86 3.04 3.07
N GLN A 115 -8.77 2.24 3.61
CA GLN A 115 -9.81 2.70 4.52
C GLN A 115 -9.25 3.03 5.90
N ILE A 116 -10.04 3.80 6.66
CA ILE A 116 -9.79 4.11 8.07
C ILE A 116 -10.71 3.19 8.88
N ASP A 117 -10.31 1.93 9.03
CA ASP A 117 -11.13 0.86 9.61
C ASP A 117 -10.42 0.10 10.77
N GLY A 118 -9.35 0.69 11.32
CA GLY A 118 -8.51 0.13 12.37
C GLY A 118 -7.48 -0.89 11.86
N ARG A 119 -7.20 -0.94 10.57
CA ARG A 119 -6.24 -1.85 9.92
C ARG A 119 -5.28 -1.06 9.05
N GLY A 120 -3.98 -1.34 9.22
CA GLY A 120 -2.96 -0.81 8.32
C GLY A 120 -2.75 0.71 8.47
N SER A 121 -2.84 1.44 7.37
CA SER A 121 -2.61 2.89 7.31
C SER A 121 -3.71 3.55 6.49
N ALA A 122 -4.08 4.79 6.82
CA ALA A 122 -5.04 5.55 6.04
C ALA A 122 -4.48 5.88 4.64
N GLY A 123 -5.28 5.67 3.60
CA GLY A 123 -5.00 6.20 2.27
C GLY A 123 -5.08 7.73 2.27
N ILE A 124 -4.43 8.38 1.31
CA ILE A 124 -4.50 9.83 1.12
C ILE A 124 -5.94 10.27 0.87
N TRP A 125 -6.70 9.50 0.08
CA TRP A 125 -8.12 9.74 -0.13
C TRP A 125 -8.91 8.42 -0.12
N PRO A 126 -9.40 7.96 1.04
CA PRO A 126 -10.12 6.69 1.19
C PRO A 126 -11.39 6.57 0.33
N ALA A 127 -11.94 7.67 -0.18
CA ALA A 127 -13.09 7.64 -1.07
C ALA A 127 -12.72 7.24 -2.52
N ALA A 128 -11.46 7.38 -2.91
CA ALA A 128 -10.99 7.09 -4.27
C ALA A 128 -11.20 5.61 -4.63
N LYS A 129 -11.47 5.35 -5.92
CA LYS A 129 -11.52 3.98 -6.45
C LYS A 129 -10.20 3.60 -7.11
N ILE A 130 -9.88 2.32 -7.07
CA ILE A 130 -8.66 1.76 -7.66
C ILE A 130 -9.03 0.87 -8.84
N ILE A 131 -8.37 1.12 -9.97
CA ILE A 131 -8.26 0.16 -11.07
C ILE A 131 -6.81 -0.30 -11.11
N SER A 132 -6.55 -1.59 -11.11
CA SER A 132 -5.20 -2.12 -11.25
C SER A 132 -4.93 -2.60 -12.68
N VAL A 133 -3.81 -2.19 -13.25
CA VAL A 133 -3.27 -2.75 -14.48
C VAL A 133 -1.87 -3.27 -14.19
N ARG A 134 -1.72 -4.59 -14.11
CA ARG A 134 -0.42 -5.23 -13.91
C ARG A 134 0.36 -5.29 -15.22
N VAL A 135 1.61 -4.83 -15.20
CA VAL A 135 2.51 -4.83 -16.37
C VAL A 135 3.76 -5.71 -16.20
N PHE A 136 4.02 -6.21 -14.99
CA PHE A 136 5.18 -7.05 -14.70
C PHE A 136 4.82 -8.52 -14.79
N SER A 137 5.56 -9.26 -15.63
CA SER A 137 5.33 -10.69 -15.81
C SER A 137 6.00 -11.55 -14.73
N ARG A 138 7.13 -11.10 -14.20
CA ARG A 138 7.92 -11.79 -13.17
C ARG A 138 8.71 -10.80 -12.31
N PRO A 139 9.06 -11.18 -11.06
CA PRO A 139 9.81 -10.34 -10.13
C PRO A 139 11.16 -9.80 -10.62
N ASP A 140 11.81 -10.49 -11.55
CA ASP A 140 13.17 -10.21 -12.03
C ASP A 140 13.21 -9.39 -13.32
N ARG A 141 12.05 -8.99 -13.86
CA ARG A 141 11.95 -8.29 -15.14
C ARG A 141 11.11 -7.03 -15.05
N GLY A 142 11.70 -5.91 -15.48
CA GLY A 142 10.98 -4.66 -15.70
C GLY A 142 9.92 -4.78 -16.81
N ALA A 143 8.95 -3.86 -16.79
CA ALA A 143 8.04 -3.70 -17.91
C ALA A 143 8.70 -2.95 -19.07
N THR A 144 8.39 -3.39 -20.30
CA THR A 144 8.84 -2.76 -21.54
C THR A 144 8.03 -1.50 -21.84
N PRO A 145 8.57 -0.57 -22.66
CA PRO A 145 7.80 0.58 -23.15
C PRO A 145 6.50 0.19 -23.86
N GLY A 146 6.49 -0.95 -24.58
CA GLY A 146 5.29 -1.49 -25.21
C GLY A 146 4.22 -1.92 -24.21
N GLN A 147 4.62 -2.50 -23.07
CA GLN A 147 3.69 -2.84 -21.99
C GLN A 147 3.10 -1.60 -21.33
N TYR A 148 3.91 -0.58 -21.04
CA TYR A 148 3.37 0.70 -20.52
C TYR A 148 2.38 1.34 -21.50
N ASN A 149 2.68 1.36 -22.80
CA ASN A 149 1.76 1.84 -23.83
C ASN A 149 0.41 1.09 -23.83
N THR A 150 0.48 -0.24 -23.70
CA THR A 150 -0.71 -1.11 -23.61
C THR A 150 -1.49 -0.81 -22.33
N ALA A 151 -0.81 -0.64 -21.20
CA ALA A 151 -1.42 -0.36 -19.92
C ALA A 151 -2.13 1.00 -19.85
N ILE A 152 -1.52 2.05 -20.42
CA ILE A 152 -2.19 3.36 -20.54
C ILE A 152 -3.46 3.22 -21.39
N SER A 153 -3.41 2.43 -22.47
CA SER A 153 -4.59 2.17 -23.30
C SER A 153 -5.69 1.44 -22.52
N GLU A 154 -5.32 0.47 -21.67
CA GLU A 154 -6.24 -0.24 -20.79
C GLU A 154 -6.88 0.68 -19.74
N CYS A 155 -6.13 1.63 -19.17
CA CYS A 155 -6.68 2.65 -18.27
C CYS A 155 -7.64 3.59 -19.00
N THR A 156 -7.26 4.07 -20.17
CA THR A 156 -8.07 4.96 -21.01
C THR A 156 -9.39 4.31 -21.42
N ARG A 157 -9.38 3.02 -21.76
CA ARG A 157 -10.60 2.26 -22.08
C ARG A 157 -11.57 2.24 -20.90
N ARG A 158 -11.04 2.14 -19.68
CA ARG A 158 -11.81 2.10 -18.42
C ARG A 158 -12.25 3.46 -17.92
N ALA A 159 -11.65 4.54 -18.42
CA ALA A 159 -12.06 5.90 -18.05
C ALA A 159 -13.55 6.16 -18.29
N ARG A 160 -14.12 5.54 -19.33
CA ARG A 160 -15.54 5.67 -19.67
C ARG A 160 -16.48 4.91 -18.72
N THR A 161 -16.05 3.79 -18.16
CA THR A 161 -16.90 2.92 -17.32
C THR A 161 -16.70 3.14 -15.82
N HIS A 162 -15.51 3.59 -15.41
CA HIS A 162 -15.11 3.70 -14.01
C HIS A 162 -14.72 5.11 -13.58
N ALA A 163 -15.05 6.13 -14.38
CA ALA A 163 -14.74 7.54 -14.09
C ALA A 163 -13.26 7.75 -13.70
N VAL A 164 -12.33 7.13 -14.45
CA VAL A 164 -10.89 7.33 -14.23
C VAL A 164 -10.57 8.82 -14.42
N ARG A 165 -9.74 9.35 -13.52
CA ARG A 165 -9.23 10.73 -13.57
C ARG A 165 -7.72 10.82 -13.53
N VAL A 166 -7.08 9.80 -12.97
CA VAL A 166 -5.63 9.72 -12.82
C VAL A 166 -5.16 8.34 -13.28
N ILE A 167 -4.09 8.32 -14.06
CA ILE A 167 -3.26 7.16 -14.32
C ILE A 167 -1.97 7.39 -13.52
N ASN A 168 -1.68 6.48 -12.58
CA ASN A 168 -0.47 6.50 -11.79
C ASN A 168 0.48 5.39 -12.27
N ILE A 169 1.68 5.78 -12.66
CA ILE A 169 2.74 4.91 -13.14
C ILE A 169 3.90 4.99 -12.16
N SER A 170 3.89 4.16 -11.11
CA SER A 170 4.92 4.19 -10.06
C SER A 170 6.19 3.43 -10.42
N LEU A 171 6.50 3.27 -11.72
CA LEU A 171 7.59 2.43 -12.19
C LEU A 171 8.30 3.09 -13.38
N GLY A 172 9.62 2.89 -13.42
CA GLY A 172 10.51 3.40 -14.46
C GLY A 172 11.23 2.27 -15.19
N GLY A 173 11.77 2.56 -16.36
CA GLY A 173 12.58 1.63 -17.14
C GLY A 173 13.68 2.36 -17.89
N SER A 174 14.72 1.62 -18.26
CA SER A 174 15.81 2.11 -19.11
C SER A 174 15.91 1.24 -20.38
N GLY A 175 16.67 1.70 -21.38
CA GLY A 175 16.89 0.93 -22.61
C GLY A 175 15.80 1.05 -23.68
N ALA A 176 14.86 2.00 -23.52
CA ALA A 176 13.90 2.33 -24.56
C ALA A 176 14.59 3.02 -25.74
N THR A 177 14.21 2.66 -26.97
CA THR A 177 14.62 3.38 -28.17
C THR A 177 13.91 4.75 -28.25
N GLY A 178 14.46 5.67 -29.04
CA GLY A 178 13.81 6.98 -29.27
C GLY A 178 12.39 6.85 -29.82
N TYR A 179 12.15 5.87 -30.70
CA TYR A 179 10.81 5.57 -31.22
C TYR A 179 9.84 5.09 -30.13
N GLU A 180 10.28 4.22 -29.23
CA GLU A 180 9.44 3.71 -28.14
C GLU A 180 9.11 4.80 -27.11
N LEU A 181 10.07 5.67 -26.81
CA LEU A 181 9.84 6.83 -25.93
C LEU A 181 8.84 7.79 -26.56
N GLN A 182 8.99 8.11 -27.85
CA GLN A 182 8.03 8.94 -28.58
C GLN A 182 6.63 8.34 -28.54
N ARG A 183 6.49 7.03 -28.75
CA ARG A 183 5.18 6.38 -28.66
C ARG A 183 4.55 6.48 -27.27
N LEU A 184 5.35 6.36 -26.22
CA LEU A 184 4.88 6.51 -24.84
C LEU A 184 4.46 7.95 -24.52
N GLU A 185 5.21 8.92 -25.04
CA GLU A 185 4.87 10.35 -24.95
C GLU A 185 3.56 10.65 -25.69
N ASP A 186 3.42 10.23 -26.95
CA ASP A 186 2.20 10.39 -27.75
C ASP A 186 1.00 9.79 -27.01
N ARG A 187 1.16 8.60 -26.45
CA ARG A 187 0.09 7.92 -25.70
C ARG A 187 -0.32 8.70 -24.45
N THR A 188 0.65 9.31 -23.75
CA THR A 188 0.40 10.15 -22.58
C THR A 188 -0.32 11.45 -22.97
N ILE A 189 0.09 12.07 -24.08
CA ILE A 189 -0.55 13.26 -24.65
C ILE A 189 -2.00 12.94 -25.03
N THR A 190 -2.25 11.83 -25.73
CA THR A 190 -3.62 11.39 -26.05
C THR A 190 -4.46 11.16 -24.80
N ALA A 191 -3.93 10.48 -23.77
CA ALA A 191 -4.67 10.26 -22.53
C ALA A 191 -5.07 11.59 -21.86
N ARG A 192 -4.19 12.59 -21.88
CA ARG A 192 -4.44 13.93 -21.33
C ARG A 192 -5.46 14.70 -22.16
N ASN A 193 -5.23 14.83 -23.46
CA ASN A 193 -6.00 15.72 -24.33
C ASN A 193 -7.36 15.14 -24.71
N ASP A 194 -7.41 13.85 -25.05
CA ASP A 194 -8.61 13.25 -25.66
C ASP A 194 -9.51 12.60 -24.62
N HIS A 195 -8.95 12.28 -23.44
CA HIS A 195 -9.66 11.58 -22.37
C HIS A 195 -9.70 12.35 -21.05
N ASN A 196 -9.10 13.54 -20.99
CA ASN A 196 -9.06 14.39 -19.80
C ASN A 196 -8.52 13.65 -18.55
N LEU A 197 -7.45 12.86 -18.75
CA LEU A 197 -6.79 12.10 -17.70
C LEU A 197 -5.49 12.77 -17.28
N ASN A 198 -5.22 12.83 -15.99
CA ASN A 198 -3.89 13.11 -15.50
C ASN A 198 -3.05 11.83 -15.58
N VAL A 199 -1.83 11.91 -16.07
CA VAL A 199 -0.89 10.79 -16.09
C VAL A 199 0.34 11.23 -15.31
N VAL A 200 0.62 10.51 -14.22
CA VAL A 200 1.65 10.81 -13.23
C VAL A 200 2.53 9.62 -12.95
#